data_AF-A0A954EAM5-F1
#
_entry.id   AF-A0A954EAM5-F1
#
_cell.length_a   1.000
_cell.length_b   1.000
_cell.length_c   1.000
_cell.angle_alpha   90.00
_cell.angle_beta   90.00
_cell.angle_gamma   90.00
#
_symmetry.space_group_name_H-M   'P 1'
#
loop_
_entity.id
_entity.type
_entity.pdbx_description
1 polymer ?
#
loop_
_entity_poly.entity_id
_entity_poly.type
_entity_poly.pdbx_seq_one_letter_code
_entity_poly.pdbx_strand_id
1 'polypeptide(L)'
;MNSTEMSTLLSAILVKKGMYAVEAETVAARMVDADRIGRPIDGALSILKAVRSIDLGDIDPRAIAMTISETAASAYLDANEGMGHVPASKAVHLAVQKAEIEGIAMTVIRNSQSLGSPLVYSGLMAEAGKIGFCLSNIPEARDESGGFPSGASNGLQPAACAFPTENCLAGIDLGFGHNLDSFFALSGELSSVLGVFHTILTSGLTGGLTPQQKTRGPLRERFEHTLIAINPERFAGRKKYLNLTHELAGAFQHSTSEQGLRRISMEIEFDYPAETIEEVTKLASSIKAI
;
A
#
# COMPACT_ATOMS: atom_id res chain seq x y z
N MET A 1 14.31 -10.09 -17.49
CA MET A 1 14.71 -9.02 -16.56
C MET A 1 14.33 -9.50 -15.17
N ASN A 2 15.29 -9.62 -14.26
CA ASN A 2 15.02 -10.08 -12.87
C ASN A 2 14.59 -8.90 -11.96
N SER A 3 14.17 -9.20 -10.73
CA SER A 3 13.71 -8.20 -9.76
C SER A 3 14.74 -7.10 -9.44
N THR A 4 16.03 -7.45 -9.40
CA THR A 4 17.11 -6.48 -9.12
C THR A 4 17.30 -5.53 -10.30
N GLU A 5 17.30 -6.06 -11.52
CA GLU A 5 17.37 -5.27 -12.75
C GLU A 5 16.16 -4.35 -12.90
N MET A 6 14.95 -4.86 -12.63
CA MET A 6 13.72 -4.07 -12.67
C MET A 6 13.75 -2.95 -11.62
N SER A 7 14.10 -3.26 -10.37
CA SER A 7 14.21 -2.25 -9.30
C SER A 7 15.21 -1.15 -9.67
N THR A 8 16.37 -1.53 -10.22
CA THR A 8 17.39 -0.58 -10.68
C THR A 8 16.86 0.31 -11.80
N LEU A 9 16.12 -0.25 -12.76
CA LEU A 9 15.52 0.50 -13.86
C LEU A 9 14.46 1.48 -13.37
N LEU A 10 13.54 1.04 -12.49
CA LEU A 10 12.51 1.87 -11.88
C LEU A 10 13.12 3.04 -11.09
N SER A 11 14.11 2.76 -10.25
CA SER A 11 14.81 3.79 -9.49
C SER A 11 15.48 4.82 -10.41
N ALA A 12 16.15 4.37 -11.48
CA ALA A 12 16.78 5.26 -12.45
C ALA A 12 15.78 6.18 -13.17
N ILE A 13 14.60 5.67 -13.54
CA ILE A 13 13.50 6.46 -14.11
C ILE A 13 13.07 7.56 -13.13
N LEU A 14 12.82 7.20 -11.86
CA LEU A 14 12.35 8.13 -10.84
C LEU A 14 13.38 9.22 -10.51
N VAL A 15 14.66 8.86 -10.42
CA VAL A 15 15.75 9.83 -10.26
C VAL A 15 15.80 10.80 -11.43
N LYS A 16 15.63 10.32 -12.67
CA LYS A 16 15.56 11.19 -13.86
C LYS A 16 14.35 12.12 -13.83
N LYS A 17 13.26 11.72 -13.16
CA LYS A 17 12.09 12.57 -12.90
C LYS A 17 12.25 13.49 -11.68
N GLY A 18 13.43 13.51 -11.07
CA GLY A 18 13.81 14.48 -10.05
C GLY A 18 13.68 13.98 -8.61
N MET A 19 13.39 12.69 -8.39
CA MET A 19 13.38 12.11 -7.05
C MET A 19 14.78 11.95 -6.47
N TYR A 20 14.89 12.04 -5.14
CA TYR A 20 16.13 11.68 -4.44
C TYR A 20 16.39 10.17 -4.59
N ALA A 21 17.66 9.79 -4.81
CA ALA A 21 18.04 8.41 -5.11
C ALA A 21 17.54 7.40 -4.06
N VAL A 22 17.70 7.72 -2.77
CA VAL A 22 17.25 6.86 -1.65
C VAL A 22 15.73 6.65 -1.64
N GLU A 23 14.97 7.69 -1.99
CA GLU A 23 13.51 7.61 -2.06
C GLU A 23 13.05 6.85 -3.31
N ALA A 24 13.72 7.07 -4.44
CA ALA A 24 13.50 6.32 -5.67
C ALA A 24 13.75 4.81 -5.50
N GLU A 25 14.82 4.44 -4.78
CA GLU A 25 15.11 3.06 -4.39
C GLU A 25 14.00 2.48 -3.51
N THR A 26 13.49 3.26 -2.55
CA THR A 26 12.38 2.84 -1.71
C THR A 26 11.13 2.57 -2.55
N VAL A 27 10.76 3.48 -3.46
CA VAL A 27 9.60 3.31 -4.35
C VAL A 27 9.77 2.09 -5.24
N ALA A 28 10.92 1.93 -5.89
CA ALA A 28 11.21 0.81 -6.76
C ALA A 28 11.11 -0.53 -6.02
N ALA A 29 11.68 -0.62 -4.81
CA ALA A 29 11.56 -1.81 -3.97
C ALA A 29 10.10 -2.15 -3.66
N ARG A 30 9.27 -1.15 -3.29
CA ARG A 30 7.84 -1.39 -2.98
C ARG A 30 7.02 -1.81 -4.21
N MET A 31 7.34 -1.29 -5.40
CA MET A 31 6.72 -1.75 -6.66
C MET A 31 7.09 -3.21 -6.95
N VAL A 32 8.36 -3.58 -6.78
CA VAL A 32 8.81 -4.97 -6.94
C VAL A 32 8.15 -5.89 -5.91
N ASP A 33 8.00 -5.45 -4.67
CA ASP A 33 7.29 -6.19 -3.62
C ASP A 33 5.82 -6.44 -4.01
N ALA A 34 5.15 -5.45 -4.60
CA ALA A 34 3.78 -5.61 -5.09
C ALA A 34 3.68 -6.65 -6.23
N ASP A 35 4.62 -6.68 -7.17
CA ASP A 35 4.65 -7.72 -8.20
C ASP A 35 4.82 -9.12 -7.59
N ARG A 36 5.74 -9.28 -6.62
CA ARG A 36 6.02 -10.55 -5.94
C ARG A 36 4.81 -11.14 -5.21
N ILE A 37 3.95 -10.29 -4.66
CA ILE A 37 2.71 -10.73 -3.99
C ILE A 37 1.51 -10.85 -4.96
N GLY A 38 1.76 -10.76 -6.26
CA GLY A 38 0.76 -10.93 -7.31
C GLY A 38 -0.18 -9.73 -7.43
N ARG A 39 0.33 -8.52 -7.28
CA ARG A 39 -0.38 -7.23 -7.43
C ARG A 39 0.26 -6.37 -8.53
N PRO A 40 0.26 -6.81 -9.80
CA PRO A 40 1.00 -6.13 -10.88
C PRO A 40 0.49 -4.71 -11.20
N ILE A 41 -0.80 -4.43 -10.97
CA ILE A 41 -1.36 -3.08 -11.15
C ILE A 41 -0.78 -2.06 -10.17
N ASP A 42 -0.33 -2.54 -9.00
CA ASP A 42 0.35 -1.76 -7.97
C ASP A 42 1.88 -1.93 -8.05
N GLY A 43 2.37 -2.76 -8.98
CA GLY A 43 3.76 -3.14 -9.15
C GLY A 43 4.52 -2.26 -10.14
N ALA A 44 5.50 -2.84 -10.84
CA ALA A 44 6.39 -2.13 -11.75
C ALA A 44 5.64 -1.36 -12.84
N LEU A 45 4.52 -1.88 -13.35
CA LEU A 45 3.73 -1.22 -14.40
C LEU A 45 3.10 0.10 -13.91
N SER A 46 2.88 0.26 -12.60
CA SER A 46 2.33 1.49 -12.02
C SER A 46 3.25 2.70 -12.19
N ILE A 47 4.53 2.50 -12.54
CA ILE A 47 5.50 3.56 -12.84
C ILE A 47 5.02 4.47 -13.98
N LEU A 48 4.27 3.94 -14.96
CA LEU A 48 3.73 4.72 -16.06
C LEU A 48 2.77 5.81 -15.55
N LYS A 49 1.87 5.44 -14.62
CA LYS A 49 0.95 6.40 -13.98
C LYS A 49 1.75 7.36 -13.09
N ALA A 50 2.71 6.87 -12.31
CA ALA A 50 3.50 7.69 -11.40
C ALA A 50 4.26 8.79 -12.17
N VAL A 51 4.99 8.43 -13.23
CA VAL A 51 5.74 9.40 -14.05
C VAL A 51 4.81 10.42 -14.69
N ARG A 52 3.67 10.00 -15.24
CA ARG A 52 2.68 10.93 -15.78
C ARG A 52 2.17 11.91 -14.71
N SER A 53 1.96 11.43 -13.48
CA SER A 53 1.45 12.26 -12.38
C SER A 53 2.50 13.23 -11.87
N ILE A 54 3.79 12.84 -11.87
CA ILE A 54 4.93 13.75 -11.65
C ILE A 54 4.99 14.82 -12.74
N ASP A 55 4.88 14.44 -14.01
CA ASP A 55 4.96 15.37 -15.15
C ASP A 55 3.81 16.40 -15.14
N LEU A 56 2.67 16.04 -14.55
CA LEU A 56 1.51 16.93 -14.39
C LEU A 56 1.54 17.75 -13.09
N GLY A 57 2.53 17.53 -12.22
CA GLY A 57 2.68 18.24 -10.95
C GLY A 57 1.73 17.79 -9.85
N ASP A 58 1.08 16.64 -10.00
CA ASP A 58 0.23 16.03 -8.96
C ASP A 58 1.07 15.40 -7.86
N ILE A 59 2.18 14.77 -8.24
CA ILE A 59 3.17 14.21 -7.33
C ILE A 59 4.39 15.11 -7.32
N ASP A 60 4.79 15.61 -6.15
CA ASP A 60 6.06 16.31 -6.00
C ASP A 60 7.20 15.28 -5.81
N PRO A 61 8.09 15.10 -6.80
CA PRO A 61 9.18 14.14 -6.70
C PRO A 61 10.24 14.54 -5.66
N ARG A 62 10.23 15.78 -5.16
CA ARG A 62 11.20 16.28 -4.17
C ARG A 62 10.59 16.49 -2.79
N ALA A 63 9.34 16.09 -2.60
CA ALA A 63 8.66 16.17 -1.32
C ALA A 63 9.34 15.30 -0.27
N ILE A 64 9.51 15.85 0.94
CA ILE A 64 10.11 15.16 2.06
C ILE A 64 9.01 14.83 3.08
N ALA A 65 8.88 13.56 3.44
CA ALA A 65 7.91 13.11 4.44
C ALA A 65 8.34 13.49 5.86
N MET A 66 7.52 14.28 6.56
CA MET A 66 7.80 14.83 7.88
C MET A 66 6.98 14.15 8.96
N THR A 67 7.57 13.88 10.12
CA THR A 67 6.80 13.52 11.33
C THR A 67 6.36 14.80 12.01
N ILE A 68 5.04 15.03 12.08
CA ILE A 68 4.45 16.26 12.63
C ILE A 68 4.33 16.17 14.16
N SER A 69 3.93 15.00 14.66
CA SER A 69 3.82 14.73 16.09
C SER A 69 3.86 13.24 16.34
N GLU A 70 4.32 12.83 17.51
CA GLU A 70 4.32 11.43 17.93
C GLU A 70 4.12 11.27 19.44
N THR A 71 3.67 10.07 19.83
CA THR A 71 3.63 9.58 21.20
C THR A 71 4.46 8.30 21.30
N ALA A 72 4.45 7.65 22.46
CA ALA A 72 5.05 6.32 22.62
C ALA A 72 4.45 5.30 21.63
N ALA A 73 3.13 5.37 21.39
CA ALA A 73 2.38 4.38 20.61
C ALA A 73 1.80 4.94 19.29
N SER A 74 2.11 6.20 18.91
CA SER A 74 1.57 6.74 17.66
C SER A 74 2.47 7.76 16.97
N ALA A 75 2.28 7.96 15.66
CA ALA A 75 2.89 9.06 14.91
C ALA A 75 1.94 9.61 13.84
N TYR A 76 1.96 10.93 13.64
CA TYR A 76 1.26 11.63 12.57
C TYR A 76 2.28 12.21 11.59
N LEU A 77 2.18 11.82 10.32
CA LEU A 77 3.10 12.20 9.25
C LEU A 77 2.39 13.06 8.20
N ASP A 78 3.15 13.97 7.62
CA ASP A 78 2.78 14.72 6.41
C ASP A 78 3.69 14.28 5.26
N ALA A 79 3.09 13.80 4.18
CA ALA A 79 3.80 13.34 2.99
C ALA A 79 4.14 14.48 2.01
N ASN A 80 3.64 15.70 2.22
CA ASN A 80 3.93 16.88 1.38
C ASN A 80 3.69 16.65 -0.12
N GLU A 81 2.62 15.94 -0.51
CA GLU A 81 2.29 15.60 -1.90
C GLU A 81 3.29 14.64 -2.59
N GLY A 82 4.18 14.00 -1.81
CA GLY A 82 5.16 13.05 -2.32
C GLY A 82 4.61 11.66 -2.67
N MET A 83 5.44 10.87 -3.34
CA MET A 83 5.15 9.47 -3.68
C MET A 83 4.81 8.66 -2.44
N GLY A 84 3.59 8.11 -2.36
CA GLY A 84 3.06 7.47 -1.15
C GLY A 84 3.87 6.30 -0.60
N HIS A 85 4.69 5.67 -1.45
CA HIS A 85 5.58 4.59 -1.07
C HIS A 85 6.62 4.98 -0.02
N VAL A 86 7.13 6.21 -0.09
CA VAL A 86 8.15 6.76 0.81
C VAL A 86 7.59 7.00 2.23
N PRO A 87 6.55 7.83 2.43
CA PRO A 87 6.00 8.07 3.76
C PRO A 87 5.40 6.78 4.35
N ALA A 88 4.82 5.89 3.54
CA ALA A 88 4.29 4.61 4.02
C ALA A 88 5.41 3.67 4.51
N SER A 89 6.54 3.59 3.81
CA SER A 89 7.70 2.81 4.29
C SER A 89 8.28 3.37 5.59
N LYS A 90 8.37 4.71 5.70
CA LYS A 90 8.76 5.39 6.95
C LYS A 90 7.77 5.11 8.09
N ALA A 91 6.48 5.13 7.80
CA ALA A 91 5.41 4.86 8.76
C ALA A 91 5.44 3.41 9.27
N VAL A 92 5.68 2.42 8.39
CA VAL A 92 5.93 1.02 8.80
C VAL A 92 7.07 0.94 9.80
N HIS A 93 8.21 1.57 9.50
CA HIS A 93 9.38 1.52 10.39
C HIS A 93 9.06 2.07 11.79
N LEU A 94 8.40 3.23 11.85
CA LEU A 94 7.96 3.84 13.11
C LEU A 94 6.94 2.97 13.85
N ALA A 95 5.96 2.39 13.15
CA ALA A 95 4.94 1.53 13.75
C ALA A 95 5.58 0.27 14.35
N VAL A 96 6.47 -0.40 13.62
CA VAL A 96 7.18 -1.61 14.10
C VAL A 96 8.00 -1.29 15.34
N GLN A 97 8.81 -0.21 15.31
CA GLN A 97 9.66 0.18 16.44
C GLN A 97 8.84 0.49 17.69
N LYS A 98 7.76 1.26 17.54
CA LYS A 98 6.90 1.63 18.67
C LYS A 98 6.13 0.42 19.21
N ALA A 99 5.60 -0.44 18.32
CA ALA A 99 4.89 -1.65 18.72
C ALA A 99 5.82 -2.68 19.39
N GLU A 100 7.11 -2.69 19.07
CA GLU A 100 8.09 -3.51 19.78
C GLU A 100 8.10 -3.21 21.28
N ILE A 101 8.05 -1.91 21.63
CA ILE A 101 8.12 -1.42 23.00
C ILE A 101 6.74 -1.45 23.67
N GLU A 102 5.75 -0.80 23.05
CA GLU A 102 4.42 -0.55 23.63
C GLU A 102 3.40 -1.66 23.36
N GLY A 103 3.74 -2.64 22.53
CA GLY A 103 2.86 -3.74 22.12
C GLY A 103 1.89 -3.42 21.00
N ILE A 104 1.52 -2.15 20.82
CA ILE A 104 0.75 -1.67 19.68
C ILE A 104 1.25 -0.29 19.28
N ALA A 105 1.26 -0.01 17.98
CA ALA A 105 1.45 1.33 17.50
C ALA A 105 0.63 1.63 16.24
N MET A 106 0.23 2.89 16.10
CA MET A 106 -0.51 3.39 14.94
C MET A 106 0.18 4.59 14.33
N THR A 107 0.34 4.59 13.01
CA THR A 107 0.85 5.73 12.26
C THR A 107 -0.19 6.18 11.25
N VAL A 108 -0.35 7.50 11.12
CA VAL A 108 -1.31 8.11 10.19
C VAL A 108 -0.59 9.10 9.31
N ILE A 109 -0.91 9.11 8.02
CA ILE A 109 -0.22 9.90 7.00
C ILE A 109 -1.26 10.76 6.30
N ARG A 110 -1.00 12.06 6.18
CA ARG A 110 -1.81 12.95 5.36
C ARG A 110 -1.09 13.42 4.10
N ASN A 111 -1.87 13.97 3.18
CA ASN A 111 -1.36 14.71 2.01
C ASN A 111 -0.36 13.89 1.18
N SER A 112 -0.67 12.60 1.01
CA SER A 112 0.15 11.61 0.32
C SER A 112 -0.37 11.35 -1.08
N GLN A 113 0.27 10.42 -1.78
CA GLN A 113 -0.17 9.85 -3.04
C GLN A 113 -0.40 8.35 -2.89
N SER A 114 -0.75 7.65 -3.98
CA SER A 114 -0.88 6.20 -3.96
C SER A 114 0.38 5.54 -3.38
N LEU A 115 0.19 4.61 -2.45
CA LEU A 115 1.25 3.78 -1.87
C LEU A 115 1.42 2.45 -2.61
N GLY A 116 0.67 2.21 -3.69
CA GLY A 116 0.57 0.90 -4.32
C GLY A 116 -0.33 -0.04 -3.51
N SER A 117 0.13 -1.26 -3.24
CA SER A 117 -0.66 -2.25 -2.51
C SER A 117 -0.51 -2.09 -0.98
N PRO A 118 -1.61 -1.90 -0.22
CA PRO A 118 -1.56 -1.92 1.25
C PRO A 118 -0.96 -3.22 1.82
N LEU A 119 -1.10 -4.34 1.08
CA LEU A 119 -0.59 -5.63 1.51
C LEU A 119 0.94 -5.67 1.59
N VAL A 120 1.64 -4.85 0.79
CA VAL A 120 3.10 -4.71 0.91
C VAL A 120 3.48 -4.19 2.29
N TYR A 121 2.84 -3.12 2.75
CA TYR A 121 3.17 -2.48 4.03
C TYR A 121 2.75 -3.32 5.23
N SER A 122 1.57 -3.95 5.16
CA SER A 122 1.17 -4.95 6.14
C SER A 122 2.16 -6.12 6.18
N GLY A 123 2.62 -6.58 5.01
CA GLY A 123 3.64 -7.62 4.87
C GLY A 123 4.98 -7.26 5.50
N LEU A 124 5.48 -6.03 5.30
CA LEU A 124 6.70 -5.55 5.93
C LEU A 124 6.61 -5.55 7.47
N MET A 125 5.43 -5.25 8.02
CA MET A 125 5.18 -5.37 9.48
C MET A 125 5.17 -6.83 9.92
N ALA A 126 4.59 -7.73 9.11
CA ALA A 126 4.59 -9.17 9.34
C ALA A 126 6.00 -9.79 9.31
N GLU A 127 6.86 -9.35 8.40
CA GLU A 127 8.28 -9.71 8.35
C GLU A 127 9.01 -9.35 9.64
N ALA A 128 8.67 -8.20 10.24
CA ALA A 128 9.18 -7.78 11.53
C ALA A 128 8.52 -8.48 12.75
N GLY A 129 7.75 -9.55 12.50
CA GLY A 129 7.08 -10.33 13.54
C GLY A 129 5.90 -9.61 14.19
N LYS A 130 5.28 -8.64 13.49
CA LYS A 130 4.11 -7.89 13.96
C LYS A 130 2.87 -8.26 13.15
N ILE A 131 1.69 -8.21 13.75
CA ILE A 131 0.46 -8.17 12.93
C ILE A 131 0.37 -6.77 12.34
N GLY A 132 0.26 -6.68 11.02
CA GLY A 132 0.20 -5.43 10.28
C GLY A 132 -1.18 -5.18 9.68
N PHE A 133 -1.67 -3.96 9.80
CA PHE A 133 -2.83 -3.45 9.07
C PHE A 133 -2.43 -2.20 8.29
N CYS A 134 -2.94 -2.06 7.08
CA CYS A 134 -2.75 -0.88 6.25
C CYS A 134 -4.08 -0.50 5.59
N LEU A 135 -4.46 0.76 5.74
CA LEU A 135 -5.67 1.37 5.20
C LEU A 135 -5.22 2.56 4.36
N SER A 136 -5.78 2.72 3.17
CA SER A 136 -5.52 3.87 2.30
C SER A 136 -6.86 4.37 1.76
N ASN A 137 -7.09 5.68 1.80
CA ASN A 137 -8.26 6.24 1.14
C ASN A 137 -7.90 6.83 -0.24
N ILE A 138 -8.74 6.55 -1.22
CA ILE A 138 -8.55 6.87 -2.62
C ILE A 138 -9.71 7.75 -3.10
N PRO A 139 -9.49 8.56 -4.15
CA PRO A 139 -10.59 9.28 -4.79
C PRO A 139 -11.67 8.32 -5.29
N GLU A 140 -12.91 8.62 -4.93
CA GLU A 140 -14.06 7.82 -5.32
C GLU A 140 -14.21 7.79 -6.85
N ALA A 141 -14.65 6.65 -7.39
CA ALA A 141 -15.01 6.57 -8.80
C ALA A 141 -16.27 7.41 -9.05
N ARG A 142 -16.28 8.15 -10.15
CA ARG A 142 -17.48 8.86 -10.63
C ARG A 142 -18.09 8.08 -11.78
N ASP A 143 -19.42 8.09 -11.87
CA ASP A 143 -20.14 7.56 -13.03
C ASP A 143 -19.98 8.48 -14.26
N GLU A 144 -20.55 8.05 -15.39
CA GLU A 144 -20.51 8.81 -16.65
C GLU A 144 -21.16 10.21 -16.56
N SER A 145 -22.05 10.41 -15.57
CA SER A 145 -22.70 11.70 -15.31
C SER A 145 -21.87 12.61 -14.40
N GLY A 146 -20.74 12.13 -13.89
CA GLY A 146 -19.91 12.81 -12.91
C GLY A 146 -20.47 12.75 -11.48
N GLY A 147 -21.53 11.96 -11.26
CA GLY A 147 -22.11 11.66 -9.95
C GLY A 147 -21.41 10.49 -9.26
N PHE A 148 -21.74 10.28 -7.98
CA PHE A 148 -21.29 9.09 -7.26
C PHE A 148 -22.18 7.90 -7.60
N PRO A 149 -21.62 6.71 -7.87
CA PRO A 149 -22.42 5.53 -8.16
C PRO A 149 -23.37 5.21 -6.99
N SER A 150 -24.64 4.99 -7.30
CA SER A 150 -25.67 4.67 -6.32
C SER A 150 -25.32 3.40 -5.53
N GLY A 151 -25.15 3.52 -4.21
CA GLY A 151 -25.15 2.38 -3.28
C GLY A 151 -23.81 1.91 -2.71
N ALA A 152 -22.68 2.58 -2.95
CA ALA A 152 -21.39 2.17 -2.38
C ALA A 152 -20.35 3.31 -2.25
N SER A 153 -20.76 4.49 -1.81
CA SER A 153 -19.90 5.68 -1.95
C SER A 153 -18.58 5.65 -1.15
N ASN A 154 -18.43 4.74 -0.19
CA ASN A 154 -17.21 4.70 0.64
C ASN A 154 -16.52 3.34 0.72
N GLY A 155 -17.11 2.26 0.23
CA GLY A 155 -16.66 0.91 0.65
C GLY A 155 -15.62 0.23 -0.22
N LEU A 156 -15.15 0.89 -1.27
CA LEU A 156 -14.18 0.33 -2.22
C LEU A 156 -12.74 0.78 -1.94
N GLN A 157 -12.49 1.15 -0.68
CA GLN A 157 -11.23 1.73 -0.24
C GLN A 157 -10.24 0.59 0.06
N PRO A 158 -8.99 0.67 -0.43
CA PRO A 158 -8.04 -0.42 -0.33
C PRO A 158 -7.53 -0.56 1.11
N ALA A 159 -7.66 -1.78 1.63
CA ALA A 159 -7.18 -2.17 2.93
C ALA A 159 -6.47 -3.53 2.83
N ALA A 160 -5.55 -3.81 3.75
CA ALA A 160 -4.96 -5.13 3.87
C ALA A 160 -4.50 -5.40 5.29
N CYS A 161 -4.47 -6.67 5.67
CA CYS A 161 -3.75 -7.10 6.86
C CYS A 161 -2.78 -8.22 6.53
N ALA A 162 -1.75 -8.36 7.35
CA ALA A 162 -0.81 -9.46 7.26
C ALA A 162 -0.33 -9.83 8.65
N PHE A 163 0.08 -11.07 8.82
CA PHE A 163 0.51 -11.58 10.11
C PHE A 163 1.54 -12.69 9.96
N PRO A 164 2.50 -12.76 10.89
CA PRO A 164 3.50 -13.82 10.91
C PRO A 164 2.86 -15.13 11.34
N THR A 165 3.20 -16.22 10.65
CA THR A 165 2.93 -17.59 11.10
C THR A 165 4.26 -18.32 11.30
N GLU A 166 4.24 -19.58 11.70
CA GLU A 166 5.46 -20.35 11.90
C GLU A 166 6.27 -20.57 10.60
N ASN A 167 5.59 -20.77 9.47
CA ASN A 167 6.21 -21.23 8.23
C ASN A 167 6.05 -20.28 7.04
N CYS A 168 5.22 -19.24 7.17
CA CYS A 168 5.02 -18.23 6.14
C CYS A 168 4.45 -16.94 6.73
N LEU A 169 4.38 -15.90 5.90
CA LEU A 169 3.58 -14.72 6.17
C LEU A 169 2.22 -14.89 5.49
N ALA A 170 1.16 -14.71 6.26
CA ALA A 170 -0.20 -14.79 5.77
C ALA A 170 -0.74 -13.38 5.59
N GLY A 171 -1.37 -13.14 4.44
CA GLY A 171 -1.89 -11.85 4.03
C GLY A 171 -3.36 -11.95 3.64
N ILE A 172 -4.10 -10.89 3.92
CA ILE A 172 -5.48 -10.71 3.48
C ILE A 172 -5.56 -9.37 2.77
N ASP A 173 -5.86 -9.41 1.47
CA ASP A 173 -6.12 -8.23 0.67
C ASP A 173 -7.61 -7.91 0.70
N LEU A 174 -7.95 -6.74 1.23
CA LEU A 174 -9.31 -6.23 1.37
C LEU A 174 -9.58 -5.11 0.35
N GLY A 175 -8.88 -5.13 -0.80
CA GLY A 175 -9.22 -4.27 -1.94
C GLY A 175 -10.59 -4.65 -2.52
N PHE A 176 -11.64 -3.92 -2.14
CA PHE A 176 -12.98 -4.14 -2.68
C PHE A 176 -13.10 -3.40 -4.01
N GLY A 177 -13.35 -4.13 -5.09
CA GLY A 177 -13.55 -3.57 -6.44
C GLY A 177 -14.75 -4.21 -7.13
N HIS A 178 -15.42 -3.45 -8.00
CA HIS A 178 -16.59 -3.93 -8.76
C HIS A 178 -16.25 -4.63 -10.08
N ASN A 179 -14.97 -4.78 -10.44
CA ASN A 179 -14.56 -5.49 -11.65
C ASN A 179 -13.20 -6.16 -11.47
N LEU A 180 -13.05 -7.30 -12.14
CA LEU A 180 -11.99 -8.33 -12.13
C LEU A 180 -12.40 -9.55 -11.30
N ASP A 181 -12.31 -10.72 -11.94
CA ASP A 181 -12.75 -12.06 -11.55
C ASP A 181 -12.10 -12.63 -10.27
N SER A 182 -11.73 -11.79 -9.30
CA SER A 182 -10.80 -12.18 -8.21
C SER A 182 -10.99 -11.42 -6.89
N PHE A 183 -12.05 -10.62 -6.71
CA PHE A 183 -12.30 -9.88 -5.46
C PHE A 183 -13.67 -10.21 -4.86
N PHE A 184 -13.76 -10.29 -3.53
CA PHE A 184 -15.03 -10.40 -2.82
C PHE A 184 -15.88 -9.16 -3.07
N ALA A 185 -17.00 -9.32 -3.79
CA ALA A 185 -18.01 -8.28 -3.89
C ALA A 185 -18.79 -8.22 -2.57
N LEU A 186 -18.52 -7.19 -1.76
CA LEU A 186 -19.36 -6.90 -0.59
C LEU A 186 -20.74 -6.42 -1.04
N SER A 187 -21.77 -6.69 -0.23
CA SER A 187 -23.06 -6.03 -0.42
C SER A 187 -22.90 -4.51 -0.29
N GLY A 188 -23.72 -3.73 -1.00
CA GLY A 188 -23.65 -2.26 -0.96
C GLY A 188 -23.79 -1.69 0.45
N GLU A 189 -24.61 -2.30 1.29
CA GLU A 189 -24.77 -1.92 2.71
C GLU A 189 -23.49 -2.12 3.51
N LEU A 190 -22.89 -3.31 3.43
CA LEU A 190 -21.67 -3.63 4.17
C LEU A 190 -20.47 -2.81 3.68
N SER A 191 -20.38 -2.65 2.35
CA SER A 191 -19.42 -1.76 1.69
C SER A 191 -19.55 -0.34 2.25
N SER A 192 -20.76 0.22 2.29
CA SER A 192 -20.99 1.58 2.81
C SER A 192 -20.58 1.74 4.27
N VAL A 193 -20.94 0.80 5.15
CA VAL A 193 -20.61 0.86 6.58
C VAL A 193 -19.09 0.76 6.81
N LEU A 194 -18.43 -0.20 6.16
CA LEU A 194 -16.97 -0.35 6.25
C LEU A 194 -16.25 0.88 5.70
N GLY A 195 -16.78 1.46 4.63
CA GLY A 195 -16.26 2.67 4.03
C GLY A 195 -16.29 3.89 4.96
N VAL A 196 -17.37 4.07 5.72
CA VAL A 196 -17.44 5.14 6.73
C VAL A 196 -16.36 4.93 7.80
N PHE A 197 -16.22 3.70 8.30
CA PHE A 197 -15.20 3.37 9.29
C PHE A 197 -13.78 3.62 8.75
N HIS A 198 -13.50 3.19 7.53
CA HIS A 198 -12.23 3.41 6.84
C HIS A 198 -11.93 4.90 6.68
N THR A 199 -12.92 5.69 6.29
CA THR A 199 -12.79 7.16 6.12
C THR A 199 -12.48 7.84 7.45
N ILE A 200 -13.13 7.43 8.55
CA ILE A 200 -12.83 7.94 9.89
C ILE A 200 -11.39 7.60 10.27
N LEU A 201 -10.95 6.37 10.02
CA LEU A 201 -9.59 5.93 10.33
C LEU A 201 -8.53 6.56 9.43
N THR A 202 -8.87 7.18 8.31
CA THR A 202 -7.92 7.83 7.39
C THR A 202 -8.08 9.35 7.46
N SER A 203 -9.06 9.91 6.74
CA SER A 203 -9.35 11.36 6.74
C SER A 203 -9.70 11.89 8.12
N GLY A 204 -10.48 11.14 8.92
CA GLY A 204 -10.92 11.59 10.24
C GLY A 204 -9.77 11.79 11.23
N LEU A 205 -8.75 10.93 11.20
CA LEU A 205 -7.57 11.05 12.05
C LEU A 205 -6.58 12.12 11.60
N THR A 206 -6.58 12.43 10.30
CA THR A 206 -5.65 13.37 9.70
C THR A 206 -6.22 14.78 9.50
N GLY A 207 -7.54 14.94 9.61
CA GLY A 207 -8.24 16.16 9.16
C GLY A 207 -8.16 16.38 7.65
N GLY A 208 -7.81 15.34 6.88
CA GLY A 208 -7.66 15.36 5.44
C GLY A 208 -8.99 15.28 4.69
N LEU A 209 -8.91 15.12 3.36
CA LEU A 209 -10.10 15.06 2.50
C LEU A 209 -10.72 13.67 2.57
N THR A 210 -12.05 13.59 2.61
CA THR A 210 -12.77 12.31 2.46
C THR A 210 -12.72 11.84 1.00
N PRO A 211 -12.94 10.54 0.70
CA PRO A 211 -13.02 10.04 -0.67
C PRO A 211 -13.90 10.86 -1.62
N GLN A 212 -15.04 11.38 -1.14
CA GLN A 212 -15.97 12.21 -1.92
C GLN A 212 -15.41 13.59 -2.26
N GLN A 213 -14.59 14.14 -1.36
CA GLN A 213 -14.01 15.48 -1.52
C GLN A 213 -12.82 15.48 -2.48
N LYS A 214 -12.29 14.30 -2.80
CA LYS A 214 -11.15 14.12 -3.71
C LYS A 214 -11.60 14.12 -5.16
N THR A 215 -10.68 14.47 -6.04
CA THR A 215 -10.88 14.49 -7.49
C THR A 215 -9.98 13.46 -8.15
N ARG A 216 -10.53 12.59 -9.01
CA ARG A 216 -9.72 11.74 -9.89
C ARG A 216 -9.12 12.58 -11.00
N GLY A 217 -7.85 12.36 -11.31
CA GLY A 217 -7.15 13.04 -12.39
C GLY A 217 -5.98 13.91 -11.91
N PRO A 218 -5.36 14.68 -12.81
CA PRO A 218 -4.02 15.24 -12.62
C PRO A 218 -3.94 16.42 -11.64
N LEU A 219 -5.00 16.65 -10.86
CA LEU A 219 -5.12 17.78 -9.96
C LEU A 219 -5.38 17.25 -8.56
N ARG A 220 -4.32 16.74 -7.93
CA ARG A 220 -4.24 16.49 -6.48
C ARG A 220 -5.19 15.40 -6.02
N GLU A 221 -4.93 14.15 -6.44
CA GLU A 221 -5.71 12.99 -5.99
C GLU A 221 -5.73 12.90 -4.45
N ARG A 222 -4.59 13.19 -3.79
CA ARG A 222 -4.38 13.30 -2.33
C ARG A 222 -4.89 12.11 -1.52
N PHE A 223 -4.00 11.38 -0.89
CA PHE A 223 -4.29 10.17 -0.13
C PHE A 223 -3.95 10.34 1.35
N GLU A 224 -4.70 9.65 2.19
CA GLU A 224 -4.50 9.52 3.62
C GLU A 224 -4.41 8.03 3.95
N HIS A 225 -3.40 7.69 4.76
CA HIS A 225 -3.07 6.30 5.06
C HIS A 225 -3.00 6.09 6.55
N THR A 226 -3.39 4.89 6.98
CA THR A 226 -3.30 4.46 8.39
C THR A 226 -2.69 3.09 8.46
N LEU A 227 -1.63 2.97 9.25
CA LEU A 227 -0.90 1.73 9.46
C LEU A 227 -0.89 1.38 10.94
N ILE A 228 -1.18 0.13 11.28
CA ILE A 228 -1.21 -0.36 12.66
C ILE A 228 -0.30 -1.59 12.74
N ALA A 229 0.64 -1.55 13.67
CA ALA A 229 1.48 -2.69 14.04
C ALA A 229 1.10 -3.18 15.43
N ILE A 230 0.91 -4.50 15.59
CA ILE A 230 0.64 -5.14 16.87
C ILE A 230 1.73 -6.17 17.12
N ASN A 231 2.40 -6.10 18.26
CA ASN A 231 3.37 -7.11 18.68
C ASN A 231 2.66 -8.26 19.42
N PRO A 232 2.46 -9.43 18.78
CA PRO A 232 1.73 -10.53 19.41
C PRO A 232 2.42 -11.06 20.67
N GLU A 233 3.72 -10.82 20.84
CA GLU A 233 4.48 -11.26 22.00
C GLU A 233 4.09 -10.56 23.30
N ARG A 234 3.53 -9.34 23.20
CA ARG A 234 3.12 -8.53 24.35
C ARG A 234 1.78 -8.95 24.95
N PHE A 235 1.12 -9.97 24.39
CA PHE A 235 -0.16 -10.50 24.85
C PHE A 235 0.02 -11.90 25.47
N ALA A 236 -0.63 -12.93 24.91
CA ALA A 236 -0.53 -14.32 25.41
C ALA A 236 0.85 -14.96 25.18
N GLY A 237 1.76 -14.27 24.49
CA GLY A 237 3.14 -14.68 24.21
C GLY A 237 3.31 -15.37 22.85
N ARG A 238 4.51 -15.22 22.26
CA ARG A 238 4.86 -15.69 20.91
C ARG A 238 4.51 -17.15 20.66
N LYS A 239 4.84 -18.03 21.61
CA LYS A 239 4.63 -19.48 21.46
C LYS A 239 3.16 -19.85 21.28
N LYS A 240 2.27 -19.29 22.11
CA LYS A 240 0.83 -19.57 22.00
C LYS A 240 0.26 -19.01 20.70
N TYR A 241 0.71 -17.81 20.32
CA TYR A 241 0.34 -17.20 19.06
C TYR A 241 0.74 -18.06 17.86
N LEU A 242 2.02 -18.44 17.77
CA LEU A 242 2.52 -19.25 16.65
C LEU A 242 1.82 -20.61 16.56
N ASN A 243 1.62 -21.29 17.69
CA ASN A 243 0.88 -22.56 17.72
C ASN A 243 -0.53 -22.44 17.13
N LEU A 244 -1.28 -21.40 17.49
CA LEU A 244 -2.63 -21.18 16.96
C LEU A 244 -2.58 -20.82 15.46
N THR A 245 -1.63 -19.97 15.06
CA THR A 245 -1.50 -19.57 13.65
C THR A 245 -1.00 -20.70 12.76
N HIS A 246 -0.26 -21.69 13.30
CA HIS A 246 0.18 -22.85 12.54
C HIS A 246 -1.01 -23.65 11.99
N GLU A 247 -2.03 -23.88 12.83
CA GLU A 247 -3.26 -24.57 12.42
C GLU A 247 -3.99 -23.82 11.31
N LEU A 248 -3.99 -22.49 11.36
CA LEU A 248 -4.60 -21.62 10.35
C LEU A 248 -3.73 -21.45 9.08
N ALA A 249 -2.41 -21.58 9.20
CA ALA A 249 -1.48 -21.42 8.08
C ALA A 249 -1.72 -22.43 6.96
N GLY A 250 -2.26 -23.62 7.29
CA GLY A 250 -2.67 -24.62 6.31
C GLY A 250 -3.71 -24.09 5.30
N ALA A 251 -4.59 -23.17 5.72
CA ALA A 251 -5.56 -22.54 4.82
C ALA A 251 -4.89 -21.66 3.75
N PHE A 252 -3.69 -21.12 4.03
CA PHE A 252 -2.92 -20.28 3.11
C PHE A 252 -1.97 -21.08 2.20
N GLN A 253 -1.73 -22.37 2.49
CA GLN A 253 -0.86 -23.23 1.67
C GLN A 253 -1.53 -23.67 0.36
N HIS A 254 -2.88 -23.73 0.35
CA HIS A 254 -3.68 -24.17 -0.78
C HIS A 254 -4.61 -23.10 -1.34
N SER A 255 -4.67 -21.90 -0.72
CA SER A 255 -5.51 -20.82 -1.21
C SER A 255 -4.95 -20.28 -2.53
N THR A 256 -5.73 -20.44 -3.60
CA THR A 256 -5.55 -19.65 -4.83
C THR A 256 -5.81 -18.18 -4.51
N SER A 257 -5.24 -17.27 -5.31
CA SER A 257 -5.43 -15.81 -5.17
C SER A 257 -6.90 -15.36 -5.19
N GLU A 258 -7.83 -16.23 -5.57
CA GLU A 258 -9.27 -16.00 -5.67
C GLU A 258 -9.98 -15.82 -4.32
N GLN A 259 -9.38 -16.26 -3.21
CA GLN A 259 -10.01 -16.18 -1.88
C GLN A 259 -9.54 -14.98 -1.04
N GLY A 260 -8.86 -13.98 -1.63
CA GLY A 260 -8.32 -12.81 -0.91
C GLY A 260 -7.22 -13.13 0.12
N LEU A 261 -7.06 -14.40 0.48
CA LEU A 261 -5.95 -14.96 1.24
C LEU A 261 -4.73 -15.08 0.32
N ARG A 262 -3.59 -14.57 0.79
CA ARG A 262 -2.33 -14.59 0.06
C ARG A 262 -1.21 -15.04 0.96
N ARG A 263 -0.33 -15.88 0.43
CA ARG A 263 1.00 -16.06 1.01
C ARG A 263 1.83 -14.84 0.61
N ILE A 264 2.41 -14.17 1.60
CA ILE A 264 3.34 -13.07 1.36
C ILE A 264 4.76 -13.64 1.41
N SER A 265 5.57 -13.26 0.44
CA SER A 265 7.02 -13.46 0.49
C SER A 265 7.70 -12.38 -0.33
N MET A 266 8.54 -11.57 0.31
CA MET A 266 9.30 -10.53 -0.38
C MET A 266 10.61 -11.05 -0.97
N GLU A 267 10.97 -12.32 -0.74
CA GLU A 267 12.23 -12.92 -1.19
C GLU A 267 12.07 -13.87 -2.40
N ILE A 268 10.86 -14.00 -2.96
CA ILE A 268 10.63 -14.87 -4.12
C ILE A 268 11.24 -14.22 -5.38
N GLU A 269 12.00 -15.02 -6.14
CA GLU A 269 12.38 -14.68 -7.50
C GLU A 269 11.12 -14.56 -8.37
N PHE A 270 10.97 -13.41 -9.01
CA PHE A 270 9.79 -13.09 -9.81
C PHE A 270 10.21 -12.73 -11.23
N ASP A 271 9.63 -13.46 -12.19
CA ASP A 271 9.79 -13.19 -13.62
C ASP A 271 8.69 -12.25 -14.09
N TYR A 272 9.10 -11.11 -14.64
CA TYR A 272 8.16 -10.10 -15.12
C TYR A 272 7.52 -10.51 -16.46
N PRO A 273 6.22 -10.24 -16.64
CA PRO A 273 5.57 -10.38 -17.94
C PRO A 273 6.31 -9.58 -19.02
N ALA A 274 6.41 -10.14 -20.22
CA ALA A 274 7.12 -9.50 -21.33
C ALA A 274 6.58 -8.09 -21.64
N GLU A 275 5.26 -7.91 -21.58
CA GLU A 275 4.59 -6.62 -21.78
C GLU A 275 5.01 -5.58 -20.73
N THR A 276 5.13 -5.98 -19.46
CA THR A 276 5.61 -5.08 -18.39
C THR A 276 7.05 -4.64 -18.66
N ILE A 277 7.92 -5.57 -19.05
CA ILE A 277 9.32 -5.25 -19.39
C ILE A 277 9.37 -4.27 -20.57
N GLU A 278 8.58 -4.52 -21.62
CA GLU A 278 8.51 -3.69 -22.82
C GLU A 278 8.09 -2.26 -22.49
N GLU A 279 6.96 -2.08 -21.79
CA GLU A 279 6.41 -0.75 -21.48
C GLU A 279 7.32 0.05 -20.54
N VAL A 280 7.89 -0.58 -19.50
CA VAL A 280 8.84 0.09 -18.60
C VAL A 280 10.13 0.48 -19.35
N THR A 281 10.63 -0.38 -20.22
CA THR A 281 11.85 -0.10 -21.01
C THR A 281 11.62 1.01 -22.04
N LYS A 282 10.43 1.04 -22.65
CA LYS A 282 9.99 2.09 -23.57
C LYS A 282 9.89 3.45 -22.86
N LEU A 283 9.31 3.49 -21.66
CA LEU A 283 9.31 4.69 -20.82
C LEU A 283 10.73 5.14 -20.45
N ALA A 284 11.59 4.22 -20.03
CA ALA A 284 12.97 4.55 -19.70
C ALA A 284 13.72 5.18 -20.89
N SER A 285 13.45 4.68 -22.11
CA SER A 285 14.06 5.18 -23.33
C SER A 285 13.56 6.57 -23.72
N SER A 286 12.27 6.86 -23.52
CA SER A 286 11.71 8.19 -23.82
C SER A 286 12.23 9.27 -22.87
N ILE A 287 12.51 8.94 -21.62
CA ILE A 287 13.09 9.87 -20.64
C ILE A 287 14.56 10.16 -20.91
N LYS A 288 15.32 9.20 -21.47
CA LYS A 288 16.75 9.40 -21.84
C LYS A 288 16.96 10.36 -23.01
N ALA A 289 15.93 10.63 -23.82
CA ALA A 289 16.03 11.46 -25.01
C ALA A 289 15.86 12.98 -24.75
N ILE A 290 15.68 13.38 -23.48
CA ILE A 290 15.48 14.76 -23.01
C ILE A 290 16.73 15.21 -22.24
#